data_AF-A0A286DVA6-F1
#
_entry.id   AF-A0A286DVA6-F1
#
_cell.length_a   1.000
_cell.length_b   1.000
_cell.length_c   1.000
_cell.angle_alpha   90.00
_cell.angle_beta   90.00
_cell.angle_gamma   90.00
#
_symmetry.space_group_name_H-M   'P 1'
#
loop_
_entity.id
_entity.type
_entity.pdbx_description
1 polymer ?
#
loop_
_entity_poly.entity_id
_entity_poly.type
_entity_poly.pdbx_seq_one_letter_code
_entity_poly.pdbx_strand_id
1 'polypeptide(L)'
;MVDEAPREVADYVGQNLAVAREAAEAAGYQTASHDATEGDATQNVSEEWTVCFQTPEAGEPLIPGERIDFATVREGEPCPTADGLAVLTPTVPSVVALDYAEAVERLAEVGLNDVEGHGSYRDVELPDEYDDWLVCFQRPAAGRQIAEREATTARLSLVEPGTDCPAADNERLNPEPEPEPEPEPEPQPDPDPTTGGGGSGGSDSGGSGSPGGSGDDDSDGGSAYYENCDAVRAAGAAPLYRGEPGYARHLDRDGDGVACET
;
A
#
# COMPACT_ATOMS: atom_id res chain seq x y z
N MET A 1 38.57 49.98 9.32
CA MET A 1 37.52 49.08 8.81
C MET A 1 37.14 49.68 7.47
N VAL A 2 37.48 49.00 6.38
CA VAL A 2 37.00 49.43 5.06
C VAL A 2 35.51 49.16 5.08
N ASP A 3 34.72 50.22 5.01
CA ASP A 3 33.28 50.16 4.75
C ASP A 3 33.15 49.62 3.32
N GLU A 4 32.98 48.31 3.17
CA GLU A 4 32.66 47.72 1.87
C GLU A 4 31.23 48.08 1.51
N ALA A 5 31.06 48.62 0.30
CA ALA A 5 29.74 49.00 -0.18
C ALA A 5 28.89 47.73 -0.42
N PRO A 6 27.58 47.76 -0.11
CA PRO A 6 26.68 46.66 -0.41
C PRO A 6 26.62 46.41 -1.91
N ARG A 7 26.49 45.14 -2.27
CA ARG A 7 26.40 44.67 -3.66
C ARG A 7 25.10 43.88 -3.81
N GLU A 8 24.55 43.85 -5.02
CA GLU A 8 23.36 43.05 -5.30
C GLU A 8 23.70 41.55 -5.23
N VAL A 9 22.85 40.80 -4.53
CA VAL A 9 22.99 39.35 -4.38
C VAL A 9 22.55 38.67 -5.67
N ALA A 10 23.32 37.67 -6.12
CA ALA A 10 22.96 36.89 -7.30
C ALA A 10 21.82 35.89 -7.01
N ASP A 11 21.18 35.40 -8.06
CA ASP A 11 20.18 34.33 -7.96
C ASP A 11 20.85 32.95 -8.01
N TYR A 12 20.73 32.23 -6.90
CA TYR A 12 21.24 30.88 -6.68
C TYR A 12 20.14 29.81 -6.69
N VAL A 13 18.87 30.20 -6.81
CA VAL A 13 17.74 29.27 -6.79
C VAL A 13 17.81 28.31 -7.99
N GLY A 14 17.57 27.03 -7.73
CA GLY A 14 17.66 25.94 -8.70
C GLY A 14 19.08 25.44 -8.97
N GLN A 15 20.12 26.06 -8.39
CA GLN A 15 21.50 25.58 -8.52
C GLN A 15 21.78 24.43 -7.53
N ASN A 16 22.77 23.61 -7.87
CA ASN A 16 23.37 22.69 -6.92
C ASN A 16 24.04 23.47 -5.78
N LEU A 17 23.87 23.03 -4.53
CA LEU A 17 24.34 23.74 -3.35
C LEU A 17 25.86 23.93 -3.35
N ALA A 18 26.65 22.95 -3.83
CA ALA A 18 28.10 23.10 -3.92
C ALA A 18 28.51 24.27 -4.83
N VAL A 19 27.84 24.39 -5.99
CA VAL A 19 28.07 25.45 -6.97
C VAL A 19 27.65 26.82 -6.41
N ALA A 20 26.47 26.88 -5.79
CA ALA A 20 25.96 28.11 -5.19
C ALA A 20 26.89 28.65 -4.10
N ARG A 21 27.41 27.76 -3.23
CA ARG A 21 28.34 28.12 -2.15
C ARG A 21 29.66 28.65 -2.70
N GLU A 22 30.26 27.95 -3.65
CA GLU A 22 31.52 28.39 -4.28
C GLU A 22 31.36 29.78 -4.91
N ALA A 23 30.25 30.00 -5.63
CA ALA A 23 29.98 31.28 -6.28
C ALA A 23 29.71 32.42 -5.27
N ALA A 24 28.98 32.17 -4.19
CA ALA A 24 28.74 33.14 -3.12
C ALA A 24 30.03 33.48 -2.35
N GLU A 25 30.86 32.49 -2.06
CA GLU A 25 32.14 32.67 -1.37
C GLU A 25 33.16 33.41 -2.27
N ALA A 26 33.18 33.13 -3.56
CA ALA A 26 33.98 33.88 -4.54
C ALA A 26 33.52 35.35 -4.66
N ALA A 27 32.23 35.63 -4.44
CA ALA A 27 31.71 36.99 -4.33
C ALA A 27 32.02 37.65 -2.97
N GLY A 28 32.59 36.91 -2.02
CA GLY A 28 33.02 37.41 -0.72
C GLY A 28 31.97 37.27 0.39
N TYR A 29 30.93 36.46 0.20
CA TYR A 29 29.91 36.22 1.22
C TYR A 29 30.21 34.97 2.05
N GLN A 30 29.69 34.93 3.28
CA GLN A 30 29.62 33.69 4.07
C GLN A 30 28.42 32.86 3.64
N THR A 31 28.48 31.54 3.79
CA THR A 31 27.41 30.63 3.39
C THR A 31 26.91 29.79 4.55
N ALA A 32 25.59 29.60 4.63
CA ALA A 32 24.95 28.59 5.44
C ALA A 32 23.90 27.86 4.59
N SER A 33 23.49 26.69 5.06
CA SER A 33 22.43 25.92 4.42
C SER A 33 21.62 25.17 5.44
N HIS A 34 20.36 24.92 5.11
CA HIS A 34 19.46 24.10 5.89
C HIS A 34 18.47 23.35 4.98
N ASP A 35 17.68 22.46 5.58
CA ASP A 35 16.61 21.73 4.91
C ASP A 35 15.43 22.68 4.66
N ALA A 36 15.03 22.85 3.40
CA ALA A 36 13.91 23.72 3.03
C ALA A 36 12.55 23.14 3.44
N THR A 37 12.50 21.86 3.79
CA THR A 37 11.26 21.16 4.14
C THR A 37 10.91 21.37 5.62
N GLU A 38 9.80 20.79 6.08
CA GLU A 38 9.51 20.72 7.52
C GLU A 38 10.50 19.83 8.32
N GLY A 39 11.37 19.11 7.60
CA GLY A 39 12.43 18.29 8.17
C GLY A 39 13.66 19.08 8.60
N ASP A 40 14.67 18.34 9.06
CA ASP A 40 15.92 18.88 9.60
C ASP A 40 17.16 18.15 9.04
N ALA A 41 17.08 17.66 7.79
CA ALA A 41 18.16 16.92 7.18
C ALA A 41 19.44 17.77 7.07
N THR A 42 20.59 17.14 7.30
CA THR A 42 21.89 17.82 7.30
C THR A 42 22.58 17.71 5.93
N GLN A 43 23.02 18.84 5.38
CA GLN A 43 23.69 18.94 4.07
C GLN A 43 25.18 18.58 4.14
N ASN A 44 25.52 17.36 4.59
CA ASN A 44 26.92 16.94 4.76
C ASN A 44 27.70 16.82 3.43
N VAL A 45 27.00 16.51 2.33
CA VAL A 45 27.56 16.38 0.99
C VAL A 45 26.84 17.38 0.10
N SER A 46 27.38 18.59 -0.06
CA SER A 46 26.69 19.70 -0.75
C SER A 46 26.35 19.41 -2.22
N GLU A 47 26.98 18.43 -2.84
CA GLU A 47 26.69 18.02 -4.22
C GLU A 47 25.36 17.25 -4.36
N GLU A 48 24.77 16.76 -3.25
CA GLU A 48 23.50 16.02 -3.27
C GLU A 48 22.26 16.92 -3.07
N TRP A 49 22.42 18.24 -3.09
CA TRP A 49 21.39 19.20 -2.70
C TRP A 49 21.16 20.28 -3.76
N THR A 50 19.90 20.68 -3.91
CA THR A 50 19.47 21.78 -4.78
C THR A 50 18.94 22.93 -3.92
N VAL A 51 19.33 24.16 -4.25
CA VAL A 51 18.85 25.37 -3.57
C VAL A 51 17.41 25.68 -4.02
N CYS A 52 16.48 25.74 -3.09
CA CYS A 52 15.09 26.10 -3.33
C CYS A 52 14.81 27.58 -3.02
N PHE A 53 15.41 28.07 -1.94
CA PHE A 53 15.29 29.46 -1.52
C PHE A 53 16.63 29.96 -1.03
N GLN A 54 16.80 31.27 -1.06
CA GLN A 54 17.95 31.95 -0.50
C GLN A 54 17.50 33.13 0.34
N THR A 55 18.24 33.41 1.40
CA THR A 55 18.10 34.64 2.18
C THR A 55 19.47 35.30 2.32
N PRO A 56 19.64 36.57 1.93
CA PRO A 56 18.68 37.46 1.27
C PRO A 56 18.31 37.03 -0.16
N GLU A 57 17.20 37.58 -0.66
CA GLU A 57 16.68 37.28 -2.00
C GLU A 57 17.59 37.86 -3.11
N ALA A 58 17.48 37.32 -4.33
CA ALA A 58 18.23 37.82 -5.47
C ALA A 58 17.91 39.31 -5.73
N GLY A 59 18.95 40.10 -6.00
CA GLY A 59 18.85 41.54 -6.20
C GLY A 59 18.83 42.37 -4.91
N GLU A 60 18.72 41.75 -3.73
CA GLU A 60 18.83 42.49 -2.47
C GLU A 60 20.28 42.95 -2.21
N PRO A 61 20.49 44.11 -1.57
CA PRO A 61 21.81 44.60 -1.21
C PRO A 61 22.38 43.82 -0.02
N LEU A 62 23.58 43.27 -0.17
CA LEU A 62 24.32 42.59 0.90
C LEU A 62 25.77 43.06 0.96
N ILE A 63 26.30 43.24 2.16
CA ILE A 63 27.71 43.62 2.34
C ILE A 63 28.57 42.35 2.28
N PRO A 64 29.68 42.36 1.53
CA PRO A 64 30.67 41.29 1.56
C PRO A 64 31.13 40.96 2.98
N GLY A 65 31.20 39.68 3.29
CA GLY A 65 31.41 39.16 4.64
C GLY A 65 30.10 38.92 5.40
N GLU A 66 28.96 39.40 4.96
CA GLU A 66 27.65 38.95 5.47
C GLU A 66 27.27 37.59 4.87
N ARG A 67 26.23 36.98 5.44
CA ARG A 67 25.86 35.59 5.17
C ARG A 67 24.68 35.49 4.22
N ILE A 68 24.79 34.58 3.25
CA ILE A 68 23.66 34.04 2.50
C ILE A 68 23.32 32.67 3.08
N ASP A 69 22.06 32.46 3.38
CA ASP A 69 21.51 31.20 3.86
C ASP A 69 20.69 30.52 2.74
N PHE A 70 21.02 29.27 2.44
CA PHE A 70 20.39 28.48 1.39
C PHE A 70 19.47 27.41 1.98
N ALA A 71 18.17 27.53 1.72
CA ALA A 71 17.21 26.48 2.01
C ALA A 71 17.22 25.47 0.86
N THR A 72 17.46 24.19 1.16
CA THR A 72 17.76 23.17 0.14
C THR A 72 16.93 21.90 0.29
N VAL A 73 16.68 21.20 -0.82
CA VAL A 73 16.10 19.84 -0.87
C VAL A 73 17.11 18.89 -1.48
N ARG A 74 16.90 17.57 -1.33
CA ARG A 74 17.78 16.59 -2.00
C ARG A 74 17.65 16.72 -3.50
N GLU A 75 18.71 16.36 -4.21
CA GLU A 75 18.70 16.41 -5.67
C GLU A 75 17.54 15.59 -6.25
N GLY A 76 16.72 16.25 -7.07
CA GLY A 76 15.53 15.69 -7.71
C GLY A 76 14.31 15.56 -6.80
N GLU A 77 14.31 16.16 -5.61
CA GLU A 77 13.08 16.41 -4.85
C GLU A 77 12.49 17.78 -5.24
N PRO A 78 11.16 17.93 -5.24
CA PRO A 78 10.53 19.21 -5.51
C PRO A 78 10.75 20.19 -4.36
N CYS A 79 10.94 21.46 -4.69
CA CYS A 79 10.96 22.52 -3.68
C CYS A 79 9.57 22.68 -3.04
N PRO A 80 9.49 22.86 -1.71
CA PRO A 80 8.22 23.19 -1.08
C PRO A 80 7.72 24.56 -1.54
N THR A 81 6.47 24.92 -1.22
CA THR A 81 5.91 26.23 -1.65
C THR A 81 6.55 27.40 -0.89
N ALA A 82 7.07 27.16 0.30
CA ALA A 82 7.86 28.10 1.08
C ALA A 82 8.82 27.32 1.98
N ASP A 83 9.85 28.01 2.43
CA ASP A 83 10.84 27.49 3.36
C ASP A 83 10.20 27.01 4.69
N GLY A 84 10.63 25.84 5.16
CA GLY A 84 10.11 25.15 6.34
C GLY A 84 8.76 24.45 6.18
N LEU A 85 8.24 24.33 4.95
CA LEU A 85 6.98 23.63 4.67
C LEU A 85 7.22 22.21 4.12
N ALA A 86 6.24 21.33 4.33
CA ALA A 86 6.20 20.02 3.69
C ALA A 86 6.31 20.14 2.15
N VAL A 87 7.09 19.26 1.53
CA VAL A 87 7.05 19.10 0.08
C VAL A 87 5.69 18.50 -0.29
N LEU A 88 4.86 19.27 -0.99
CA LEU A 88 3.58 18.78 -1.48
C LEU A 88 3.82 17.90 -2.70
N THR A 89 4.05 16.61 -2.49
CA THR A 89 4.02 15.63 -3.59
C THR A 89 2.58 15.48 -4.09
N PRO A 90 2.33 15.47 -5.41
CA PRO A 90 1.01 15.17 -5.93
C PRO A 90 0.55 13.81 -5.43
N THR A 91 -0.71 13.69 -5.04
CA THR A 91 -1.30 12.44 -4.59
C THR A 91 -2.11 11.80 -5.70
N VAL A 92 -2.14 10.47 -5.74
CA VAL A 92 -2.98 9.71 -6.67
C VAL A 92 -4.44 10.10 -6.45
N PRO A 93 -5.15 10.62 -7.48
CA PRO A 93 -6.56 10.94 -7.37
C PRO A 93 -7.39 9.65 -7.27
N SER A 94 -8.61 9.76 -6.75
CA SER A 94 -9.57 8.67 -6.90
C SER A 94 -10.19 8.73 -8.29
N VAL A 95 -10.18 7.59 -8.98
CA VAL A 95 -10.83 7.35 -10.27
C VAL A 95 -11.85 6.21 -10.19
N VAL A 96 -12.10 5.67 -8.99
CA VAL A 96 -13.19 4.72 -8.75
C VAL A 96 -14.52 5.37 -9.10
N ALA A 97 -15.39 4.60 -9.74
CA ALA A 97 -16.69 5.01 -10.27
C ALA A 97 -16.65 5.97 -11.47
N LEU A 98 -15.48 6.22 -12.07
CA LEU A 98 -15.36 6.81 -13.41
C LEU A 98 -15.34 5.72 -14.48
N ASP A 99 -15.61 6.09 -15.73
CA ASP A 99 -15.25 5.23 -16.86
C ASP A 99 -13.73 5.22 -17.11
N TYR A 100 -13.23 4.20 -17.81
CA TYR A 100 -11.81 4.01 -18.03
C TYR A 100 -11.15 5.20 -18.76
N ALA A 101 -11.82 5.78 -19.76
CA ALA A 101 -11.29 6.92 -20.50
C ALA A 101 -11.12 8.16 -19.60
N GLU A 102 -12.15 8.52 -18.83
CA GLU A 102 -12.10 9.64 -17.88
C GLU A 102 -11.06 9.39 -16.78
N ALA A 103 -10.95 8.14 -16.31
CA ALA A 103 -9.94 7.74 -15.33
C ALA A 103 -8.51 7.95 -15.84
N VAL A 104 -8.22 7.60 -17.10
CA VAL A 104 -6.91 7.81 -17.72
C VAL A 104 -6.58 9.29 -17.83
N GLU A 105 -7.52 10.14 -18.27
CA GLU A 105 -7.32 11.58 -18.34
C GLU A 105 -7.02 12.17 -16.95
N ARG A 106 -7.74 11.72 -15.93
CA ARG A 106 -7.56 12.15 -14.55
C ARG A 106 -6.22 11.76 -13.95
N LEU A 107 -5.72 10.56 -14.25
CA LEU A 107 -4.42 10.09 -13.78
C LEU A 107 -3.27 10.81 -14.50
N ALA A 108 -3.45 11.18 -15.76
CA ALA A 108 -2.47 11.96 -16.52
C ALA A 108 -2.23 13.36 -15.92
N GLU A 109 -3.24 13.99 -15.27
CA GLU A 109 -3.10 15.29 -14.59
C GLU A 109 -2.01 15.28 -13.50
N VAL A 110 -1.76 14.11 -12.90
CA VAL A 110 -0.76 13.90 -11.84
C VAL A 110 0.48 13.14 -12.32
N GLY A 111 0.63 12.94 -13.63
CA GLY A 111 1.80 12.30 -14.25
C GLY A 111 1.76 10.77 -14.32
N LEU A 112 0.64 10.14 -13.96
CA LEU A 112 0.45 8.69 -14.10
C LEU A 112 -0.06 8.36 -15.51
N ASN A 113 0.89 8.26 -16.45
CA ASN A 113 0.61 8.08 -17.87
C ASN A 113 0.60 6.60 -18.33
N ASP A 114 1.06 5.68 -17.48
CA ASP A 114 1.10 4.25 -17.75
C ASP A 114 -0.07 3.58 -17.01
N VAL A 115 -1.13 3.22 -17.74
CA VAL A 115 -2.38 2.70 -17.16
C VAL A 115 -2.75 1.38 -17.83
N GLU A 116 -2.99 0.36 -17.01
CA GLU A 116 -3.41 -0.99 -17.41
C GLU A 116 -4.86 -1.27 -16.94
N GLY A 117 -5.73 -1.65 -17.86
CA GLY A 117 -7.08 -2.15 -17.57
C GLY A 117 -7.09 -3.65 -17.31
N HIS A 118 -7.82 -4.08 -16.27
CA HIS A 118 -8.05 -5.48 -15.91
C HIS A 118 -9.52 -5.73 -15.62
N GLY A 119 -9.96 -6.98 -15.68
CA GLY A 119 -11.33 -7.35 -15.28
C GLY A 119 -11.41 -7.48 -13.78
N SER A 120 -12.42 -6.85 -13.18
CA SER A 120 -12.70 -7.04 -11.73
C SER A 120 -13.17 -8.46 -11.44
N TYR A 121 -13.75 -9.12 -12.45
CA TYR A 121 -14.14 -10.53 -12.40
C TYR A 121 -13.13 -11.37 -13.18
N ARG A 122 -12.58 -12.42 -12.56
CA ARG A 122 -11.55 -13.26 -13.19
C ARG A 122 -12.08 -14.16 -14.31
N ASP A 123 -13.38 -14.36 -14.38
CA ASP A 123 -14.09 -15.15 -15.40
C ASP A 123 -14.70 -14.27 -16.51
N VAL A 124 -14.41 -12.97 -16.52
CA VAL A 124 -14.81 -12.04 -17.57
C VAL A 124 -13.55 -11.54 -18.29
N GLU A 125 -13.46 -11.82 -19.58
CA GLU A 125 -12.39 -11.31 -20.44
C GLU A 125 -12.71 -9.88 -20.89
N LEU A 126 -11.70 -9.00 -20.87
CA LEU A 126 -11.85 -7.64 -21.40
C LEU A 126 -11.92 -7.70 -22.94
N PRO A 127 -12.85 -6.96 -23.56
CA PRO A 127 -12.85 -6.74 -25.00
C PRO A 127 -11.61 -5.93 -25.46
N ASP A 128 -11.44 -5.77 -26.78
CA ASP A 128 -10.37 -4.93 -27.33
C ASP A 128 -10.58 -3.43 -27.01
N GLU A 129 -11.83 -3.01 -26.81
CA GLU A 129 -12.24 -1.63 -26.47
C GLU A 129 -13.10 -1.64 -25.21
N TYR A 130 -12.67 -0.93 -24.17
CA TYR A 130 -13.32 -0.89 -22.84
C TYR A 130 -13.29 0.51 -22.22
N ASP A 131 -13.22 1.56 -23.05
CA ASP A 131 -13.12 2.95 -22.62
C ASP A 131 -14.31 3.39 -21.74
N ASP A 132 -15.49 2.82 -21.96
CA ASP A 132 -16.73 3.09 -21.23
C ASP A 132 -16.96 2.19 -20.01
N TRP A 133 -16.03 1.26 -19.71
CA TRP A 133 -16.16 0.36 -18.57
C TRP A 133 -15.88 1.09 -17.25
N LEU A 134 -16.65 0.75 -16.22
CA LEU A 134 -16.59 1.40 -14.91
C LEU A 134 -15.40 0.89 -14.10
N VAL A 135 -14.64 1.80 -13.49
CA VAL A 135 -13.55 1.46 -12.56
C VAL A 135 -14.11 1.09 -11.18
N CYS A 136 -13.89 -0.15 -10.75
CA CYS A 136 -14.27 -0.62 -9.42
C CYS A 136 -13.13 -0.54 -8.40
N PHE A 137 -11.92 -0.87 -8.84
CA PHE A 137 -10.72 -0.84 -7.98
C PHE A 137 -9.59 -0.15 -8.71
N GLN A 138 -8.80 0.62 -7.96
CA GLN A 138 -7.61 1.28 -8.47
C GLN A 138 -6.39 0.91 -7.65
N ARG A 139 -5.25 0.77 -8.32
CA ARG A 139 -3.94 0.72 -7.70
C ARG A 139 -3.00 1.66 -8.48
N PRO A 140 -2.21 2.52 -7.81
CA PRO A 140 -2.17 2.76 -6.37
C PRO A 140 -3.48 3.33 -5.80
N ALA A 141 -3.68 3.14 -4.50
CA ALA A 141 -4.85 3.68 -3.81
C ALA A 141 -4.85 5.21 -3.82
N ALA A 142 -6.05 5.80 -3.87
CA ALA A 142 -6.22 7.25 -3.80
C ALA A 142 -5.56 7.83 -2.54
N GLY A 143 -4.97 9.02 -2.67
CA GLY A 143 -4.26 9.70 -1.59
C GLY A 143 -2.82 9.21 -1.36
N ARG A 144 -2.37 8.15 -2.05
CA ARG A 144 -0.95 7.76 -2.07
C ARG A 144 -0.13 8.90 -2.67
N GLN A 145 1.00 9.25 -2.06
CA GLN A 145 1.95 10.22 -2.61
C GLN A 145 2.66 9.63 -3.84
N ILE A 146 2.78 10.42 -4.90
CA ILE A 146 3.50 10.05 -6.12
C ILE A 146 4.93 10.57 -5.96
N ALA A 147 5.88 9.67 -5.75
CA ALA A 147 7.29 10.01 -5.77
C ALA A 147 7.78 10.12 -7.22
N GLU A 148 8.49 11.20 -7.58
CA GLU A 148 8.89 11.55 -8.96
C GLU A 148 9.73 10.50 -9.70
N ARG A 149 10.20 9.43 -9.02
CA ARG A 149 11.03 8.37 -9.61
C ARG A 149 10.39 6.98 -9.66
N GLU A 150 9.18 6.81 -9.14
CA GLU A 150 8.49 5.52 -9.24
C GLU A 150 7.71 5.47 -10.54
N ALA A 151 8.27 4.83 -11.58
CA ALA A 151 7.53 4.43 -12.77
C ALA A 151 6.43 3.46 -12.34
N THR A 152 5.28 4.02 -11.98
CA THR A 152 4.19 3.30 -11.36
C THR A 152 3.11 3.12 -12.41
N THR A 153 3.00 1.90 -12.92
CA THR A 153 1.85 1.51 -13.73
C THR A 153 0.60 1.54 -12.85
N ALA A 154 -0.37 2.37 -13.22
CA ALA A 154 -1.67 2.37 -12.57
C ALA A 154 -2.49 1.19 -13.11
N ARG A 155 -3.05 0.37 -12.22
CA ARG A 155 -3.93 -0.74 -12.56
C ARG A 155 -5.35 -0.41 -12.18
N LEU A 156 -6.25 -0.50 -13.14
CA LEU A 156 -7.67 -0.25 -12.96
C LEU A 156 -8.44 -1.55 -13.21
N SER A 157 -9.18 -2.02 -12.21
CA SER A 157 -10.07 -3.16 -12.34
C SER A 157 -11.45 -2.66 -12.75
N LEU A 158 -11.97 -3.21 -13.83
CA LEU A 158 -13.11 -2.69 -14.58
C LEU A 158 -14.30 -3.66 -14.55
N VAL A 159 -15.51 -3.14 -14.76
CA VAL A 159 -16.72 -3.92 -15.03
C VAL A 159 -17.49 -3.33 -16.21
N GLU A 160 -18.18 -4.20 -16.94
CA GLU A 160 -19.01 -3.80 -18.07
C GLU A 160 -20.14 -2.85 -17.61
N PRO A 161 -20.53 -1.86 -18.43
CA PRO A 161 -21.67 -1.01 -18.13
C PRO A 161 -22.93 -1.79 -17.72
N GLY A 162 -23.48 -1.44 -16.54
CA GLY A 162 -24.67 -2.10 -15.99
C GLY A 162 -24.39 -3.33 -15.13
N THR A 163 -23.13 -3.73 -14.95
CA THR A 163 -22.71 -4.74 -13.97
C THR A 163 -22.24 -4.06 -12.68
N ASP A 164 -22.63 -4.59 -11.53
CA ASP A 164 -22.18 -4.08 -10.24
C ASP A 164 -20.72 -4.46 -9.96
N CYS A 165 -20.01 -3.58 -9.24
CA CYS A 165 -18.67 -3.88 -8.75
C CYS A 165 -18.72 -5.03 -7.73
N PRO A 166 -17.78 -6.00 -7.82
CA PRO A 166 -17.69 -7.06 -6.83
C PRO A 166 -17.27 -6.51 -5.45
N ALA A 167 -17.39 -7.32 -4.41
CA ALA A 167 -16.96 -6.91 -3.07
C ALA A 167 -15.42 -6.84 -2.98
N ALA A 168 -14.74 -7.71 -3.72
CA ALA A 168 -13.29 -7.72 -3.90
C ALA A 168 -12.88 -7.92 -5.36
N ASP A 169 -11.70 -7.40 -5.69
CA ASP A 169 -11.07 -7.58 -7.01
C ASP A 169 -10.73 -9.06 -7.29
N ASN A 170 -10.86 -9.49 -8.54
CA ASN A 170 -10.70 -10.89 -9.02
C ASN A 170 -11.74 -11.90 -8.50
N GLU A 171 -12.93 -11.46 -8.10
CA GLU A 171 -14.05 -12.35 -7.79
C GLU A 171 -14.55 -13.11 -9.04
N ARG A 172 -15.41 -14.11 -8.83
CA ARG A 172 -16.13 -14.75 -9.94
C ARG A 172 -17.50 -14.13 -10.08
N LEU A 173 -17.85 -13.69 -11.28
CA LEU A 173 -19.20 -13.26 -11.59
C LEU A 173 -20.13 -14.48 -11.65
N ASN A 174 -19.65 -15.56 -12.26
CA ASN A 174 -20.39 -16.81 -12.41
C ASN A 174 -19.76 -17.91 -11.53
N PRO A 175 -20.30 -18.16 -10.32
CA PRO A 175 -19.84 -19.29 -9.52
C PRO A 175 -20.08 -20.59 -10.28
N GLU A 176 -19.13 -21.52 -10.17
CA GLU A 176 -19.31 -22.86 -10.72
C GLU A 176 -20.51 -23.52 -10.05
N PRO A 177 -21.36 -24.24 -10.81
CA PRO A 177 -22.45 -24.99 -10.20
C PRO A 177 -21.86 -25.96 -9.17
N GLU A 178 -22.43 -25.98 -7.96
CA GLU A 178 -22.05 -26.97 -6.96
C GLU A 178 -22.19 -28.37 -7.57
N PRO A 179 -21.20 -29.26 -7.37
CA PRO A 179 -21.32 -30.63 -7.85
C PRO A 179 -22.58 -31.24 -7.23
N GLU A 180 -23.47 -31.79 -8.06
CA GLU A 180 -24.62 -32.55 -7.57
C GLU A 180 -24.11 -33.60 -6.58
N PRO A 181 -24.78 -33.78 -5.43
CA PRO A 181 -24.36 -34.75 -4.44
C PRO A 181 -24.25 -36.12 -5.12
N GLU A 182 -23.06 -36.72 -5.07
CA GLU A 182 -22.88 -38.08 -5.57
C GLU A 182 -23.90 -38.99 -4.88
N PRO A 183 -24.56 -39.90 -5.62
CA PRO A 183 -25.52 -40.81 -5.03
C PRO A 183 -24.84 -41.58 -3.90
N GLU A 184 -25.44 -41.54 -2.71
CA GLU A 184 -24.98 -42.26 -1.53
C GLU A 184 -24.70 -43.74 -1.92
N PRO A 185 -23.52 -44.29 -1.60
CA PRO A 185 -23.20 -45.66 -1.95
C PRO A 185 -24.24 -46.60 -1.33
N GLU A 186 -24.77 -47.52 -2.15
CA GLU A 186 -25.76 -48.49 -1.70
C GLU A 186 -25.28 -49.21 -0.43
N PRO A 187 -26.14 -49.40 0.59
CA PRO A 187 -25.76 -50.04 1.84
C PRO A 187 -25.22 -51.44 1.55
N GLN A 188 -23.97 -51.69 1.95
CA GLN A 188 -23.37 -53.00 1.85
C GLN A 188 -24.17 -54.01 2.71
N PRO A 189 -24.36 -55.26 2.24
CA PRO A 189 -25.08 -56.27 3.00
C PRO A 189 -24.36 -56.60 4.30
N ASP A 190 -25.12 -56.60 5.40
CA ASP A 190 -24.64 -56.92 6.74
C ASP A 190 -23.95 -58.30 6.79
N PRO A 191 -22.79 -58.44 7.46
CA PRO A 191 -22.18 -59.74 7.71
C PRO A 191 -23.02 -60.58 8.70
N ASP A 192 -23.17 -61.87 8.39
CA ASP A 192 -23.92 -62.87 9.17
C ASP A 192 -23.50 -62.96 10.65
N PRO A 193 -24.44 -63.24 11.57
CA PRO A 193 -24.17 -63.29 13.00
C PRO A 193 -23.50 -64.61 13.40
N THR A 194 -22.22 -64.54 13.78
CA THR A 194 -21.52 -65.62 14.49
C THR A 194 -21.69 -65.48 16.01
N THR A 195 -21.85 -66.64 16.64
CA THR A 195 -22.36 -66.86 18.01
C THR A 195 -21.23 -66.90 19.05
N GLY A 196 -21.48 -66.27 20.21
CA GLY A 196 -20.79 -66.52 21.50
C GLY A 196 -19.67 -65.51 21.83
N GLY A 197 -19.54 -64.94 23.02
CA GLY A 197 -20.28 -65.06 24.27
C GLY A 197 -19.43 -64.46 25.39
N GLY A 198 -20.01 -63.53 26.17
CA GLY A 198 -19.71 -63.28 27.59
C GLY A 198 -18.49 -62.42 27.97
N GLY A 199 -18.74 -61.36 28.75
CA GLY A 199 -17.71 -60.82 29.66
C GLY A 199 -17.77 -59.34 30.03
N SER A 200 -18.76 -58.97 30.86
CA SER A 200 -18.87 -57.91 31.88
C SER A 200 -17.74 -56.88 32.16
N GLY A 201 -18.18 -55.63 32.46
CA GLY A 201 -17.60 -54.71 33.46
C GLY A 201 -17.55 -53.24 33.03
N GLY A 202 -18.52 -52.38 33.39
CA GLY A 202 -18.44 -51.38 34.51
C GLY A 202 -18.37 -49.95 33.93
N SER A 203 -19.42 -49.12 34.03
CA SER A 203 -19.62 -48.00 35.01
C SER A 203 -18.43 -47.02 35.04
N ASP A 204 -18.57 -45.73 34.71
CA ASP A 204 -19.25 -44.67 35.49
C ASP A 204 -19.49 -43.40 34.61
N SER A 205 -20.68 -42.78 34.65
CA SER A 205 -21.00 -41.51 35.36
C SER A 205 -20.13 -40.32 34.90
N GLY A 206 -20.61 -39.34 34.13
CA GLY A 206 -21.72 -38.41 34.40
C GLY A 206 -21.14 -36.98 34.44
N GLY A 207 -21.80 -35.99 33.81
CA GLY A 207 -21.29 -34.62 33.85
C GLY A 207 -22.03 -33.64 32.94
N SER A 208 -23.23 -33.24 33.37
CA SER A 208 -23.93 -32.07 32.84
C SER A 208 -23.16 -30.78 33.17
N GLY A 209 -23.14 -29.84 32.23
CA GLY A 209 -22.61 -28.50 32.47
C GLY A 209 -22.92 -27.53 31.35
N SER A 210 -24.16 -27.05 31.29
CA SER A 210 -24.41 -25.68 30.82
C SER A 210 -24.18 -24.72 31.99
N PRO A 211 -23.63 -23.53 31.71
CA PRO A 211 -24.50 -22.37 31.72
C PRO A 211 -24.26 -21.45 30.52
N GLY A 212 -25.30 -20.71 30.17
CA GLY A 212 -25.25 -19.67 29.14
C GLY A 212 -24.59 -18.38 29.62
N GLY A 213 -24.27 -17.55 28.64
CA GLY A 213 -23.82 -16.17 28.80
C GLY A 213 -23.64 -15.52 27.43
N SER A 214 -24.62 -14.71 27.04
CA SER A 214 -24.70 -13.91 25.81
C SER A 214 -23.68 -12.77 25.78
N GLY A 215 -23.22 -12.40 24.57
CA GLY A 215 -22.42 -11.21 24.29
C GLY A 215 -21.91 -11.22 22.84
N ASP A 216 -22.78 -10.74 21.97
CA ASP A 216 -22.68 -10.22 20.59
C ASP A 216 -21.27 -9.88 20.04
N ASP A 217 -20.92 -10.39 18.85
CA ASP A 217 -20.73 -9.58 17.62
C ASP A 217 -20.51 -10.50 16.39
N ASP A 218 -21.35 -10.28 15.38
CA ASP A 218 -21.39 -10.89 14.06
C ASP A 218 -20.06 -10.82 13.30
N SER A 219 -19.63 -11.93 12.69
CA SER A 219 -19.22 -11.98 11.27
C SER A 219 -18.95 -13.43 10.87
N ASP A 220 -19.93 -13.97 10.16
CA ASP A 220 -19.92 -15.24 9.44
C ASP A 220 -18.86 -15.19 8.32
N GLY A 221 -17.61 -15.46 8.68
CA GLY A 221 -16.55 -15.83 7.76
C GLY A 221 -16.32 -17.33 7.95
N GLY A 222 -16.74 -18.14 6.98
CA GLY A 222 -16.55 -19.60 7.01
C GLY A 222 -15.11 -19.97 7.35
N SER A 223 -14.85 -20.29 8.61
CA SER A 223 -13.51 -20.56 9.11
C SER A 223 -13.10 -21.94 8.61
N ALA A 224 -12.19 -22.00 7.64
CA ALA A 224 -11.53 -23.26 7.29
C ALA A 224 -10.87 -23.83 8.55
N TYR A 225 -11.44 -24.87 9.16
CA TYR A 225 -10.87 -25.42 10.39
C TYR A 225 -9.73 -26.37 10.05
N TYR A 226 -8.52 -26.05 10.52
CA TYR A 226 -7.36 -26.93 10.41
C TYR A 226 -7.02 -27.54 11.76
N GLU A 227 -6.92 -28.87 11.81
CA GLU A 227 -6.55 -29.60 13.03
C GLU A 227 -5.10 -29.34 13.44
N ASN A 228 -4.18 -29.23 12.47
CA ASN A 228 -2.75 -29.05 12.68
C ASN A 228 -2.05 -28.43 11.46
N CYS A 229 -0.78 -28.06 11.62
CA CYS A 229 0.01 -27.44 10.56
C CYS A 229 0.32 -28.33 9.35
N ASP A 230 0.23 -29.66 9.48
CA ASP A 230 0.37 -30.56 8.34
C ASP A 230 -0.85 -30.45 7.41
N ALA A 231 -2.06 -30.31 7.98
CA ALA A 231 -3.28 -30.06 7.22
C ALA A 231 -3.24 -28.70 6.51
N VAL A 232 -2.73 -27.66 7.17
CA VAL A 232 -2.54 -26.32 6.58
C VAL A 232 -1.58 -26.38 5.39
N ARG A 233 -0.45 -27.07 5.54
CA ARG A 233 0.55 -27.24 4.46
C ARG A 233 0.02 -28.09 3.31
N ALA A 234 -0.70 -29.17 3.60
CA ALA A 234 -1.32 -30.02 2.58
C ALA A 234 -2.39 -29.26 1.77
N ALA A 235 -3.09 -28.32 2.40
CA ALA A 235 -4.02 -27.41 1.75
C ALA A 235 -3.35 -26.25 0.99
N GLY A 236 -2.02 -26.11 1.09
CA GLY A 236 -1.28 -25.00 0.47
C GLY A 236 -1.56 -23.62 1.09
N ALA A 237 -2.12 -23.58 2.30
CA ALA A 237 -2.53 -22.36 3.00
C ALA A 237 -1.47 -21.84 3.98
N ALA A 238 -0.31 -22.52 4.10
CA ALA A 238 0.77 -22.09 4.97
C ALA A 238 1.70 -21.07 4.28
N PRO A 239 2.21 -20.05 4.98
CA PRO A 239 1.92 -19.69 6.38
C PRO A 239 0.56 -18.99 6.55
N LEU A 240 -0.11 -19.22 7.68
CA LEU A 240 -1.38 -18.57 8.04
C LEU A 240 -1.15 -17.38 8.97
N TYR A 241 -1.70 -16.23 8.65
CA TYR A 241 -1.57 -15.00 9.43
C TYR A 241 -2.77 -14.75 10.33
N ARG A 242 -2.55 -14.11 11.48
CA ARG A 242 -3.63 -13.73 12.40
C ARG A 242 -4.69 -12.88 11.70
N GLY A 243 -5.93 -13.40 11.69
CA GLY A 243 -7.07 -12.75 11.03
C GLY A 243 -7.45 -13.38 9.69
N GLU A 244 -6.62 -14.27 9.14
CA GLU A 244 -6.99 -15.05 7.96
C GLU A 244 -7.97 -16.18 8.30
N PRO A 245 -8.88 -16.52 7.36
CA PRO A 245 -9.78 -17.64 7.53
C PRO A 245 -8.99 -18.95 7.74
N GLY A 246 -9.23 -19.56 8.89
CA GLY A 246 -8.54 -20.78 9.33
C GLY A 246 -7.28 -20.57 10.16
N TYR A 247 -6.87 -19.33 10.40
CA TYR A 247 -5.97 -19.04 11.51
C TYR A 247 -6.65 -19.42 12.82
N ALA A 248 -5.95 -20.20 13.62
CA ALA A 248 -6.38 -20.55 14.95
C ALA A 248 -5.18 -20.54 15.90
N ARG A 249 -5.39 -20.07 17.13
CA ARG A 249 -4.33 -19.89 18.13
C ARG A 249 -3.56 -21.18 18.43
N HIS A 250 -4.14 -22.35 18.21
CA HIS A 250 -3.46 -23.64 18.39
C HIS A 250 -2.46 -23.99 17.28
N LEU A 251 -2.51 -23.28 16.14
CA LEU A 251 -1.60 -23.45 15.00
C LEU A 251 -0.37 -22.51 15.09
N ASP A 252 -0.48 -21.45 15.88
CA ASP A 252 0.55 -20.44 16.16
C ASP A 252 1.23 -20.79 17.51
N ARG A 253 2.24 -21.66 17.45
CA ARG A 253 2.85 -22.28 18.64
C ARG A 253 3.57 -21.27 19.54
N ASP A 254 4.20 -20.26 18.96
CA ASP A 254 4.97 -19.23 19.65
C ASP A 254 4.18 -17.92 19.84
N GLY A 255 3.06 -17.75 19.12
CA GLY A 255 2.07 -16.73 19.38
C GLY A 255 2.37 -15.38 18.73
N ASP A 256 3.29 -15.35 17.77
CA ASP A 256 3.80 -14.14 17.12
C ASP A 256 2.82 -13.59 16.07
N GLY A 257 1.84 -14.39 15.65
CA GLY A 257 0.84 -14.05 14.64
C GLY A 257 1.02 -14.74 13.31
N VAL A 258 2.01 -15.63 13.17
CA VAL A 258 2.28 -16.45 11.98
C VAL A 258 2.16 -17.93 12.36
N ALA A 259 1.04 -18.54 12.01
CA ALA A 259 0.82 -19.96 12.20
C ALA A 259 1.50 -20.79 11.09
N CYS A 260 2.03 -21.95 11.48
CA CYS A 260 2.53 -22.98 10.57
C CYS A 260 3.66 -22.52 9.63
N GLU A 261 4.61 -21.77 10.17
CA GLU A 261 5.88 -21.45 9.51
C GLU A 261 6.56 -22.72 8.94
N THR A 262 7.20 -22.56 7.79
CA THR A 262 7.77 -23.65 6.97
C THR A 262 8.92 -24.38 7.63
#